data_AF-F6HKI7-F1
#
_entry.id   AF-F6HKI7-F1
#
_cell.length_a   1.000
_cell.length_b   1.000
_cell.length_c   1.000
_cell.angle_alpha   90.00
_cell.angle_beta   90.00
_cell.angle_gamma   90.00
#
_symmetry.space_group_name_H-M   'P 1'
#
loop_
_entity.id
_entity.type
_entity.pdbx_description
1 polymer ?
#
loop_
_entity_poly.entity_id
_entity_poly.type
_entity_poly.pdbx_seq_one_letter_code
_entity_poly.pdbx_strand_id
1 'polypeptide(L)' 'MGKSLKMLFHLPSFMTLVAKNVTARGLDINDVQLIIQCEPPRDVEAYTHQSGRTGRADNARVAVMLLIQEGPISLR' A
#
# COMPACT_ATOMS: atom_id res chain seq x y z
N MET A 1 -8.76 -1.16 25.20
CA MET A 1 -9.09 -2.60 25.16
C MET A 1 -9.91 -2.86 23.88
N GLY A 2 -9.36 -3.62 22.92
CA GLY A 2 -9.98 -3.97 21.64
C GLY A 2 -9.84 -2.88 20.55
N LYS A 3 -9.39 -3.12 19.32
CA LYS A 3 -9.17 -4.37 18.57
C LYS A 3 -7.95 -4.19 17.65
N SER A 4 -6.99 -5.09 17.76
CA SER A 4 -5.92 -5.30 16.78
C SER A 4 -6.54 -5.90 15.52
N LEU A 5 -6.20 -5.36 14.35
CA LEU A 5 -6.55 -6.00 13.07
C LEU A 5 -5.29 -6.00 12.19
N LYS A 6 -4.46 -7.03 12.40
CA LYS A 6 -3.42 -7.48 11.48
C LYS A 6 -4.01 -8.66 10.72
N MET A 7 -4.29 -8.49 9.43
CA MET A 7 -4.45 -9.61 8.51
C MET A 7 -3.12 -9.76 7.77
N LEU A 8 -2.21 -10.51 8.39
CA LEU A 8 -0.94 -10.91 7.81
C LEU A 8 -1.18 -12.28 7.16
N PHE A 9 -1.25 -12.33 5.83
CA PHE A 9 -1.24 -13.62 5.13
C PHE A 9 0.23 -14.05 5.01
N HIS A 10 0.60 -15.05 5.82
CA HIS A 10 1.91 -15.68 5.76
C HIS A 10 1.86 -16.77 4.68
N LEU A 11 2.07 -16.38 3.42
CA LEU A 11 2.44 -17.36 2.40
C LEU A 11 3.94 -17.64 2.60
N PRO A 12 4.39 -18.89 2.46
CA PRO A 12 5.74 -19.35 2.84
C PRO A 12 6.92 -18.64 2.13
N SER A 13 6.66 -17.69 1.24
CA SER A 13 7.67 -16.97 0.46
C SER A 13 7.53 -15.44 0.50
N PHE A 14 6.40 -14.87 0.95
CA PHE A 14 6.16 -13.42 0.95
C PHE A 14 5.36 -12.96 2.18
N MET A 15 5.86 -11.92 2.85
CA MET A 15 5.14 -11.23 3.92
C MET A 15 4.24 -10.14 3.33
N THR A 16 2.95 -10.44 3.12
CA THR A 16 1.99 -9.48 2.57
C THR A 16 1.07 -8.93 3.68
N LEU A 17 0.94 -7.61 3.74
CA LEU A 17 0.00 -6.93 4.64
C LEU A 17 -1.07 -6.20 3.81
N VAL A 18 -2.34 -6.42 4.17
CA VAL A 18 -3.46 -5.65 3.65
C VAL A 18 -4.03 -4.80 4.78
N ALA A 19 -4.13 -3.49 4.57
CA ALA A 19 -4.63 -2.54 5.56
C ALA A 19 -5.43 -1.41 4.91
N LYS A 20 -6.38 -0.84 5.67
CA LYS A 20 -7.09 0.40 5.30
C LYS A 20 -6.29 1.61 5.81
N ASN A 21 -6.22 2.69 5.03
CA ASN A 21 -5.40 3.89 5.30
C ASN A 21 -5.52 4.46 6.72
N VAL A 22 -6.69 4.36 7.36
CA VAL A 22 -6.92 4.87 8.73
C VAL A 22 -6.20 4.01 9.77
N THR A 23 -6.08 2.70 9.55
CA THR A 23 -5.51 1.73 10.50
C THR A 23 -3.99 1.61 10.39
N ALA A 24 -3.37 2.18 9.35
CA ALA A 24 -1.93 2.24 9.19
C ALA A 24 -1.27 3.33 10.08
N ARG A 25 -2.05 4.32 10.56
CA ARG A 25 -1.54 5.32 11.52
C ARG A 25 -1.24 4.63 12.85
N GLY A 26 0.05 4.45 13.14
CA GLY A 26 0.55 3.74 14.31
C GLY A 26 1.21 2.38 14.00
N LEU A 27 1.14 1.89 12.77
CA LEU A 27 2.04 0.82 12.31
C LEU A 27 3.33 1.44 11.79
N ASP A 28 4.42 1.21 12.52
CA ASP A 28 5.76 1.54 12.05
C ASP A 28 6.28 0.39 11.16
N ILE A 29 5.95 0.46 9.87
CA ILE A 29 6.43 -0.49 8.87
C ILE A 29 7.32 0.27 7.91
N ASN A 30 8.61 -0.04 7.91
CA ASN A 30 9.58 0.56 7.00
C ASN A 30 10.18 -0.52 6.10
N ASP A 31 10.97 -0.11 5.12
CA ASP A 31 11.71 -1.00 4.21
C ASP A 31 10.83 -1.97 3.41
N VAL A 32 9.64 -1.52 3.02
CA VAL A 32 8.75 -2.27 2.13
C VAL A 32 9.29 -2.23 0.69
N GLN A 33 9.35 -3.39 0.03
CA GLN A 33 9.86 -3.49 -1.34
C GLN A 33 8.82 -3.03 -2.39
N LEU A 34 7.54 -3.32 -2.15
CA LEU A 34 6.43 -3.02 -3.04
C LEU A 34 5.21 -2.52 -2.26
N ILE A 35 4.67 -1.39 -2.69
CA ILE A 35 3.41 -0.85 -2.18
C ILE A 35 2.39 -0.84 -3.32
N ILE A 36 1.21 -1.41 -3.08
CA ILE A 36 0.09 -1.39 -4.01
C ILE A 36 -1.05 -0.60 -3.37
N GLN A 37 -1.36 0.56 -3.93
CA GLN A 37 -2.50 1.38 -3.56
C GLN A 37 -3.69 0.92 -4.41
N CYS A 38 -4.63 0.18 -3.80
CA CYS A 38 -5.84 -0.27 -4.47
C CYS A 38 -6.85 0.84 -4.72
N GLU A 39 -6.73 1.96 -4.01
CA GLU A 39 -7.54 3.16 -4.18
C GLU A 39 -6.62 4.39 -4.22
N PRO A 40 -6.96 5.44 -4.99
CA PRO A 40 -6.23 6.69 -4.97
C PRO A 40 -6.16 7.29 -3.56
N PRO A 41 -4.98 7.80 -3.13
CA PRO A 41 -4.87 8.58 -1.91
C PRO A 41 -5.78 9.81 -1.96
N ARG A 42 -6.21 10.28 -0.78
CA ARG A 42 -7.08 11.46 -0.65
C ARG A 42 -6.38 12.75 -1.09
N ASP A 43 -5.07 12.81 -0.90
CA ASP A 43 -4.23 13.96 -1.19
C ASP A 43 -2.75 13.52 -1.38
N VAL A 44 -1.92 14.48 -1.77
CA VAL A 44 -0.48 14.28 -2.02
C VAL A 44 0.27 13.89 -0.74
N GLU A 45 -0.15 14.39 0.41
CA GLU A 45 0.49 14.11 1.70
C GLU A 45 0.28 12.64 2.11
N ALA A 46 -0.95 12.14 1.96
CA ALA A 46 -1.31 10.75 2.17
C ALA A 46 -0.56 9.83 1.20
N TYR A 47 -0.42 10.22 -0.07
CA TYR A 47 0.43 9.49 -1.02
C TYR A 47 1.87 9.40 -0.51
N THR A 48 2.46 10.55 -0.15
CA THR A 48 3.86 10.64 0.30
C THR A 48 4.11 9.82 1.56
N HIS A 49 3.17 9.84 2.51
CA HIS A 49 3.29 9.07 3.74
C HIS A 49 3.21 7.56 3.51
N GLN A 50 2.39 7.11 2.55
CA GLN A 50 2.24 5.70 2.20
C GLN A 50 3.41 5.21 1.36
N SER A 51 3.75 5.91 0.27
CA SER A 51 4.85 5.55 -0.62
C SER A 51 6.22 5.69 0.05
N GLY A 52 6.33 6.58 1.03
CA GLY A 52 7.50 6.74 1.90
C GLY A 52 7.81 5.56 2.82
N ARG A 53 6.97 4.51 2.84
CA ARG A 53 7.23 3.24 3.55
C ARG A 53 8.18 2.32 2.78
N THR A 54 8.51 2.68 1.55
CA THR A 54 9.61 2.06 0.81
C THR A 54 10.96 2.53 1.41
N GLY A 55 11.94 1.64 1.58
CA GLY A 55 13.20 1.90 2.32
C GLY A 55 14.15 2.97 1.72
N ARG A 56 15.45 3.01 2.06
CA ARG A 56 16.49 3.91 1.45
C ARG A 56 17.57 3.28 0.53
N ALA A 57 17.89 4.00 -0.55
CA ALA A 57 18.83 3.83 -1.69
C ALA A 57 19.10 2.46 -2.37
N ASP A 58 19.17 1.33 -1.66
CA ASP A 58 20.01 0.22 -2.17
C ASP A 58 19.27 -0.86 -3.00
N ASN A 59 17.94 -0.79 -3.11
CA ASN A 59 17.13 -1.75 -3.87
C ASN A 59 16.04 -1.04 -4.71
N ALA A 60 15.68 -1.64 -5.85
CA ALA A 60 14.59 -1.18 -6.70
C ALA A 60 13.27 -1.15 -5.90
N ARG A 61 12.61 0.00 -5.90
CA ARG A 61 11.38 0.24 -5.12
C ARG A 61 10.26 0.64 -6.03
N VAL A 62 9.09 0.10 -5.75
CA VAL A 62 7.92 0.32 -6.58
C VAL A 62 6.74 0.68 -5.70
N ALA A 63 6.15 1.84 -5.98
CA ALA A 63 4.81 2.18 -5.54
C ALA A 63 3.89 2.15 -6.76
N VAL A 64 2.90 1.28 -6.74
CA VAL A 64 1.90 1.13 -7.80
C VAL A 64 0.57 1.65 -7.28
N MET A 65 -0.08 2.51 -8.06
CA MET A 65 -1.46 2.93 -7.80
C MET A 65 -2.36 2.32 -8.86
N LEU A 66 -3.38 1.58 -8.42
CA LEU A 66 -4.41 1.05 -9.30
C LEU A 66 -5.44 2.14 -9.54
N LEU A 67 -5.65 2.47 -10.81
CA LEU A 67 -6.71 3.36 -11.26
C LEU A 67 -7.72 2.50 -12.01
N ILE A 68 -8.96 2.48 -11.51
CA ILE A 68 -10.06 1.86 -12.22
C ILE A 68 -10.60 2.89 -13.20
N GLN A 69 -10.59 2.53 -14.49
CA GLN A 69 -11.25 3.34 -15.50
C GLN A 69 -12.75 3.10 -15.41
N GLU A 70 -13.47 4.07 -14.89
CA GLU A 70 -14.93 4.07 -14.90
C GLU A 70 -15.42 4.55 -16.28
N GLY A 71 -16.00 3.65 -17.05
CA GLY A 71 -16.55 3.94 -18.37
C GLY A 71 -16.56 2.72 -19.29
N PRO A 72 -17.34 2.73 -20.39
CA PRO A 72 -17.31 1.65 -21.35
C PRO A 72 -15.89 1.49 -21.91
N ILE A 73 -15.34 0.28 -21.83
CA ILE A 73 -14.09 -0.06 -22.52
C ILE A 73 -14.39 0.08 -24.01
N SER A 74 -14.01 1.21 -24.58
CA SER A 74 -14.11 1.46 -26.01
C SER A 74 -12.98 0.66 -26.66
N LEU A 75 -13.22 -0.62 -26.94
CA LEU A 75 -12.33 -1.42 -27.76
C LEU A 75 -12.31 -0.78 -29.15
N ARG A 76 -11.20 -0.13 -29.50
CA ARG A 76 -10.90 0.28 -30.86
C ARG A 76 -10.26 -0.87 -31.61
#